data_AF-A0A1I5AIX6-F1
#
_entry.id   AF-A0A1I5AIX6-F1
#
_cell.length_a   1.000
_cell.length_b   1.000
_cell.length_c   1.000
_cell.angle_alpha   90.00
_cell.angle_beta   90.00
_cell.angle_gamma   90.00
#
_symmetry.space_group_name_H-M   'P 1'
#
loop_
_entity.id
_entity.type
_entity.pdbx_description
1 polymer ?
#
loop_
_entity_poly.entity_id
_entity_poly.type
_entity_poly.pdbx_seq_one_letter_code
_entity_poly.pdbx_strand_id
1 'polypeptide(L)'
;MEASEGELRSALQVTPTDSFLWLMLYSVVTRRSGFDFDNIRYLERSYASGPNEGWVVLRRNQLALAVFSVLSKSRQQEVVAEFAALINSGFIEEAAINLTGVGWVERERLLENLKKLDVASREIFAKRLARDGVRVSIPGIEQDERYLR
;
A
#
# COMPACT_ATOMS: atom_id res chain seq x y z
N MET A 1 12.93 -23.68 -7.05
CA MET A 1 12.22 -22.38 -7.10
C MET A 1 11.09 -22.36 -8.14
N GLU A 2 11.14 -23.10 -9.25
CA GLU A 2 9.97 -23.30 -10.14
C GLU A 2 8.75 -23.92 -9.42
N ALA A 3 9.01 -24.78 -8.44
CA ALA A 3 7.98 -25.38 -7.58
C ALA A 3 7.04 -24.34 -6.96
N SER A 4 7.56 -23.18 -6.52
CA SER A 4 6.76 -22.17 -5.82
C SER A 4 5.74 -21.45 -6.71
N GLU A 5 6.02 -21.25 -8.01
CA GLU A 5 5.02 -20.65 -8.93
C GLU A 5 3.93 -21.68 -9.30
N GLY A 6 4.34 -22.91 -9.61
CA GLY A 6 3.41 -24.00 -9.94
C GLY A 6 2.45 -24.30 -8.80
N GLU A 7 2.97 -24.41 -7.57
CA GLU A 7 2.17 -24.62 -6.35
C GLU A 7 1.17 -23.49 -6.12
N LEU A 8 1.57 -22.22 -6.27
CA LEU A 8 0.66 -21.08 -6.13
C LEU A 8 -0.45 -21.11 -7.17
N ARG A 9 -0.15 -21.45 -8.43
CA ARG A 9 -1.16 -21.59 -9.49
C ARG A 9 -2.13 -22.74 -9.20
N SER A 10 -1.62 -23.89 -8.75
CA SER A 10 -2.46 -25.03 -8.35
C SER A 10 -3.34 -24.70 -7.14
N ALA A 11 -2.81 -24.01 -6.14
CA ALA A 11 -3.59 -23.55 -4.99
C ALA A 11 -4.70 -22.57 -5.42
N LEU A 12 -4.40 -21.63 -6.32
CA LEU A 12 -5.37 -20.68 -6.86
C LEU A 12 -6.46 -21.33 -7.74
N GLN A 13 -6.22 -22.51 -8.32
CA GLN A 13 -7.27 -23.27 -8.99
C GLN A 13 -8.32 -23.80 -8.01
N VAL A 14 -7.91 -24.09 -6.77
CA VAL A 14 -8.81 -24.52 -5.69
C VAL A 14 -9.43 -23.32 -4.98
N THR A 15 -8.65 -22.27 -4.73
CA THR A 15 -9.05 -21.10 -3.95
C THR A 15 -8.83 -19.80 -4.75
N PRO A 16 -9.60 -19.55 -5.84
CA PRO A 16 -9.36 -18.44 -6.75
C PRO A 16 -9.65 -17.06 -6.16
N THR A 17 -10.30 -17.01 -4.99
CA THR A 17 -10.63 -15.77 -4.27
C THR A 17 -9.60 -15.41 -3.19
N ASP A 18 -8.52 -16.18 -3.04
CA ASP A 18 -7.53 -15.91 -2.00
C ASP A 18 -6.61 -14.74 -2.40
N SER A 19 -6.73 -13.62 -1.67
CA SER A 19 -5.99 -12.39 -1.98
C SER A 19 -4.49 -12.53 -1.76
N PHE A 20 -4.11 -13.31 -0.75
CA PHE A 20 -2.72 -13.53 -0.39
C PHE A 20 -2.02 -14.39 -1.45
N LEU A 21 -2.66 -15.47 -1.92
CA LEU A 21 -2.10 -16.32 -2.97
C LEU A 21 -1.85 -15.54 -4.27
N TRP A 22 -2.76 -14.64 -4.65
CA TRP A 22 -2.54 -13.75 -5.81
C TRP A 22 -1.36 -12.78 -5.61
N LEU A 23 -1.22 -12.21 -4.40
CA LEU A 23 -0.10 -11.33 -4.07
C LEU A 23 1.24 -12.08 -4.08
N MET A 24 1.25 -13.31 -3.58
CA MET A 24 2.42 -14.17 -3.61
C MET A 24 2.80 -14.54 -5.03
N LEU A 25 1.82 -14.86 -5.88
CA LEU A 25 2.07 -15.15 -7.29
C LEU A 25 2.69 -13.94 -7.98
N TYR A 26 2.16 -12.74 -7.78
CA TYR A 26 2.76 -11.50 -8.27
C TYR A 26 4.22 -11.36 -7.82
N SER A 27 4.48 -11.57 -6.53
CA SER A 27 5.80 -11.41 -5.92
C SER A 27 6.83 -12.42 -6.46
N VAL A 28 6.42 -13.69 -6.64
CA VAL A 28 7.29 -14.75 -7.17
C VAL A 28 7.62 -14.50 -8.64
N VAL A 29 6.61 -14.22 -9.46
CA VAL A 29 6.82 -14.02 -10.91
C VAL A 29 7.66 -12.77 -11.17
N THR A 30 7.39 -11.67 -10.47
CA THR A 30 8.15 -10.41 -10.62
C THR A 30 9.62 -10.55 -10.18
N ARG A 31 9.89 -11.33 -9.12
CA ARG A 31 11.26 -11.60 -8.68
C ARG A 31 12.03 -12.51 -9.64
N ARG A 32 11.34 -13.47 -10.27
CA ARG A 32 11.96 -14.47 -11.15
C ARG A 32 12.24 -13.90 -12.54
N SER A 33 11.25 -13.26 -13.13
CA SER A 33 11.29 -12.81 -14.53
C SER A 33 11.64 -11.34 -14.68
N GLY A 34 11.79 -10.61 -13.57
CA GLY A 34 11.88 -9.17 -13.56
C GLY A 34 10.50 -8.50 -13.62
N PHE A 35 10.52 -7.17 -13.67
CA PHE A 35 9.30 -6.39 -13.82
C PHE A 35 8.73 -6.54 -15.23
N ASP A 36 7.45 -6.93 -15.29
CA ASP A 36 6.66 -7.02 -16.52
C ASP A 36 5.25 -6.51 -16.23
N PHE A 37 4.73 -5.67 -17.12
CA PHE A 37 3.37 -5.15 -17.04
C PHE A 37 2.32 -6.25 -17.00
N ASP A 38 2.57 -7.37 -17.68
CA ASP A 38 1.67 -8.51 -17.67
C ASP A 38 1.51 -9.15 -16.29
N ASN A 39 2.47 -8.98 -15.38
CA ASN A 39 2.38 -9.52 -14.03
C ASN A 39 1.50 -8.67 -13.12
N ILE A 40 1.27 -7.39 -13.44
CA ILE A 40 0.42 -6.48 -12.66
C ILE A 40 -0.99 -7.05 -12.49
N ARG A 41 -1.49 -7.84 -13.46
CA ARG A 41 -2.79 -8.52 -13.35
C ARG A 41 -2.93 -9.39 -12.11
N TYR A 42 -1.84 -9.98 -11.61
CA TYR A 42 -1.86 -10.78 -10.38
C TYR A 42 -2.06 -9.90 -9.14
N LEU A 43 -1.45 -8.71 -9.12
CA LEU A 43 -1.68 -7.72 -8.07
C LEU A 43 -3.12 -7.19 -8.12
N GLU A 44 -3.64 -6.87 -9.32
CA GLU A 44 -5.03 -6.45 -9.47
C GLU A 44 -6.03 -7.54 -9.05
N ARG A 45 -5.71 -8.82 -9.27
CA ARG A 45 -6.50 -9.95 -8.79
C ARG A 45 -6.48 -10.05 -7.26
N SER A 46 -5.34 -9.78 -6.61
CA SER A 46 -5.26 -9.71 -5.15
C SER A 46 -6.22 -8.65 -4.59
N TYR A 47 -6.26 -7.46 -5.18
CA TYR A 47 -7.24 -6.44 -4.79
C TYR A 47 -8.70 -6.87 -5.06
N ALA A 48 -8.95 -7.54 -6.19
CA ALA A 48 -10.29 -7.98 -6.56
C ALA A 48 -10.86 -9.04 -5.61
N SER A 49 -10.00 -9.87 -5.02
CA SER A 49 -10.44 -11.06 -4.31
C SER A 49 -10.54 -10.89 -2.79
N GLY A 50 -9.86 -9.90 -2.22
CA GLY A 50 -9.90 -9.58 -0.79
C GLY A 50 -9.39 -8.18 -0.47
N PRO A 51 -10.21 -7.13 -0.62
CA PRO A 51 -9.82 -5.79 -0.19
C PRO A 51 -9.69 -5.72 1.34
N ASN A 52 -8.71 -4.97 1.84
CA ASN A 52 -8.50 -4.72 3.27
C ASN A 52 -8.25 -5.97 4.17
N GLU A 53 -7.70 -7.04 3.62
CA GLU A 53 -7.30 -8.21 4.41
C GLU A 53 -6.08 -7.90 5.30
N GLY A 54 -6.34 -7.65 6.58
CA GLY A 54 -5.39 -7.61 7.71
C GLY A 54 -3.92 -7.34 7.35
N TRP A 55 -3.08 -8.37 7.46
CA TRP A 55 -1.63 -8.27 7.23
C TRP A 55 -1.23 -8.25 5.74
N VAL A 56 -2.11 -8.68 4.82
CA VAL A 56 -1.85 -8.68 3.37
C VAL A 56 -1.69 -7.24 2.88
N VAL A 57 -2.53 -6.35 3.40
CA VAL A 57 -2.50 -4.89 3.16
C VAL A 57 -1.10 -4.29 3.36
N LEU A 58 -0.34 -4.73 4.38
CA LEU A 58 0.99 -4.19 4.68
C LEU A 58 1.94 -4.33 3.48
N ARG A 59 1.98 -5.53 2.91
CA ARG A 59 2.84 -5.82 1.76
C ARG A 59 2.22 -5.37 0.44
N ARG A 60 0.90 -5.53 0.30
CA ARG A 60 0.18 -5.20 -0.93
C ARG A 60 0.23 -3.71 -1.23
N ASN A 61 -0.02 -2.87 -0.23
CA ASN A 61 -0.02 -1.42 -0.41
C ASN A 61 1.36 -0.92 -0.89
N GLN A 62 2.43 -1.41 -0.28
CA GLN A 62 3.80 -1.08 -0.68
C GLN A 62 4.08 -1.46 -2.14
N LEU A 63 3.73 -2.69 -2.53
CA LEU A 63 3.95 -3.17 -3.89
C LEU A 63 3.08 -2.44 -4.92
N ALA A 64 1.84 -2.12 -4.57
CA ALA A 64 0.93 -1.39 -5.44
C ALA A 64 1.34 0.07 -5.63
N LEU A 65 1.87 0.70 -4.58
CA LEU A 65 2.43 2.04 -4.67
C LEU A 65 3.67 2.10 -5.58
N ALA A 66 4.48 1.04 -5.62
CA ALA A 66 5.63 0.96 -6.53
C ALA A 66 5.24 0.92 -8.02
N VAL A 67 4.01 0.49 -8.33
CA VAL A 67 3.47 0.41 -9.71
C VAL A 67 2.25 1.31 -9.90
N PHE A 68 2.05 2.28 -9.02
CA PHE A 68 0.79 3.00 -8.90
C PHE A 68 0.32 3.69 -10.18
N SER A 69 1.24 4.33 -10.89
CA SER A 69 0.96 5.11 -12.10
C SER A 69 0.42 4.27 -13.26
N VAL A 70 0.70 2.96 -13.26
CA VAL A 70 0.32 2.03 -14.33
C VAL A 70 -0.90 1.18 -13.98
N LEU A 71 -1.38 1.28 -12.73
CA LEU A 71 -2.64 0.68 -12.31
C LEU A 71 -3.84 1.39 -12.95
N SER A 72 -4.93 0.65 -13.15
CA SER A 72 -6.20 1.25 -13.52
C SER A 72 -6.68 2.28 -12.47
N LYS A 73 -7.45 3.29 -12.90
CA LYS A 73 -7.91 4.36 -11.99
C LYS A 73 -8.70 3.84 -10.79
N SER A 74 -9.49 2.78 -10.98
CA SER A 74 -10.22 2.14 -9.88
C SER A 74 -9.26 1.51 -8.86
N ARG A 75 -8.21 0.82 -9.32
CA ARG A 75 -7.19 0.24 -8.43
C ARG A 75 -6.37 1.30 -7.73
N GLN A 76 -6.04 2.40 -8.39
CA GLN A 76 -5.39 3.54 -7.73
C GLN A 76 -6.23 4.07 -6.55
N GLN A 77 -7.56 4.16 -6.71
CA GLN A 77 -8.44 4.58 -5.61
C GLN A 77 -8.43 3.59 -4.44
N GLU A 78 -8.43 2.28 -4.73
CA GLU A 78 -8.33 1.24 -3.71
C GLU A 78 -6.99 1.28 -2.96
N VAL A 79 -5.87 1.47 -3.67
CA VAL A 79 -4.53 1.61 -3.06
C VAL A 79 -4.48 2.82 -2.13
N VAL A 80 -5.05 3.96 -2.54
CA VAL A 80 -5.12 5.18 -1.72
C VAL A 80 -6.03 4.98 -0.50
N ALA A 81 -7.15 4.27 -0.66
CA ALA A 81 -8.03 3.93 0.45
C ALA A 81 -7.36 2.95 1.44
N GLU A 82 -6.66 1.95 0.93
CA GLU A 82 -5.91 0.98 1.71
C GLU A 82 -4.76 1.63 2.50
N PHE A 83 -4.10 2.63 1.91
CA PHE A 83 -3.10 3.44 2.63
C PHE A 83 -3.70 4.19 3.82
N ALA A 84 -4.88 4.79 3.66
CA ALA A 84 -5.57 5.43 4.78
C ALA A 84 -6.02 4.40 5.83
N ALA A 85 -6.42 3.20 5.40
CA ALA A 85 -6.77 2.11 6.30
C ALA A 85 -5.57 1.64 7.15
N LEU A 86 -4.36 1.58 6.59
CA LEU A 86 -3.13 1.29 7.36
C LEU A 86 -2.98 2.21 8.57
N ILE A 87 -3.12 3.53 8.34
CA ILE A 87 -2.98 4.54 9.38
C ILE A 87 -4.09 4.38 10.42
N ASN A 88 -5.34 4.22 9.98
CA ASN A 88 -6.50 4.02 10.85
C ASN A 88 -6.40 2.75 11.71
N SER A 89 -5.72 1.71 11.20
CA SER A 89 -5.47 0.46 11.92
C SER A 89 -4.20 0.48 12.77
N GLY A 90 -3.48 1.60 12.84
CA GLY A 90 -2.29 1.75 13.68
C GLY A 90 -0.98 1.23 13.06
N PHE A 91 -0.97 0.86 11.78
CA PHE A 91 0.23 0.48 11.02
C PHE A 91 0.98 1.73 10.53
N ILE A 92 1.40 2.55 11.51
CA ILE A 92 1.95 3.89 11.31
C ILE A 92 3.35 3.84 10.67
N GLU A 93 4.15 2.83 11.03
CA GLU A 93 5.49 2.62 10.49
C GLU A 93 5.44 2.28 9.00
N GLU A 94 4.58 1.33 8.62
CA GLU A 94 4.40 0.90 7.24
C GLU A 94 3.83 2.04 6.38
N ALA A 95 2.87 2.81 6.92
CA ALA A 95 2.37 3.99 6.24
C ALA A 95 3.46 5.05 6.03
N ALA A 96 4.38 5.25 6.99
CA ALA A 96 5.46 6.22 6.86
C ALA A 96 6.45 5.79 5.76
N ILE A 97 6.80 4.51 5.72
CA ILE A 97 7.63 3.91 4.67
C ILE A 97 6.96 4.09 3.30
N ASN A 98 5.66 3.79 3.21
CA ASN A 98 4.91 3.92 1.96
C ASN A 98 4.85 5.36 1.46
N LEU A 99 4.59 6.34 2.34
CA LEU A 99 4.50 7.76 1.95
C LEU A 99 5.85 8.34 1.49
N THR A 100 6.93 7.92 2.14
CA THR A 100 8.28 8.41 1.84
C THR A 100 8.87 7.75 0.59
N GLY A 101 8.47 6.52 0.28
CA GLY A 101 8.93 5.77 -0.90
C GLY A 101 8.26 6.15 -2.22
N VAL A 102 7.15 6.89 -2.21
CA VAL A 102 6.42 7.28 -3.43
C VAL A 102 6.89 8.61 -4.02
N GLY A 103 6.61 8.79 -5.32
CA GLY A 103 6.79 10.05 -6.03
C GLY A 103 5.90 11.18 -5.50
N TRP A 104 6.23 12.42 -5.88
CA TRP A 104 5.57 13.62 -5.38
C TRP A 104 4.07 13.66 -5.69
N VAL A 105 3.69 13.29 -6.93
CA VAL A 105 2.29 13.32 -7.39
C VAL A 105 1.45 12.30 -6.62
N GLU A 106 1.99 11.10 -6.40
CA GLU A 106 1.34 10.04 -5.65
C GLU A 106 1.21 10.42 -4.17
N ARG A 107 2.26 11.03 -3.59
CA ARG A 107 2.27 11.52 -2.22
C ARG A 107 1.12 12.49 -1.95
N GLU A 108 0.88 13.46 -2.83
CA GLU A 108 -0.22 14.42 -2.67
C GLU A 108 -1.58 13.71 -2.65
N ARG A 109 -1.78 12.70 -3.51
CA ARG A 109 -3.04 11.91 -3.54
C ARG A 109 -3.23 11.10 -2.26
N LEU A 110 -2.16 10.54 -1.70
CA LEU A 110 -2.20 9.84 -0.42
C LEU A 110 -2.55 10.78 0.73
N LEU A 111 -1.88 11.94 0.80
CA LEU A 111 -2.11 12.95 1.83
C LEU A 111 -3.54 13.50 1.80
N GLU A 112 -4.05 13.83 0.61
CA GLU A 112 -5.41 14.35 0.45
C GLU A 112 -6.47 13.39 0.99
N ASN A 113 -6.28 12.07 0.79
CA ASN A 113 -7.21 11.07 1.27
C ASN A 113 -7.23 10.94 2.81
N LEU A 114 -6.20 11.44 3.51
CA LEU A 114 -6.15 11.42 4.97
C LEU A 114 -7.20 12.33 5.62
N LYS A 115 -7.81 13.27 4.87
CA LYS A 115 -8.94 14.09 5.37
C LYS A 115 -10.11 13.26 5.88
N LYS A 116 -10.23 12.01 5.43
CA LYS A 116 -11.28 11.06 5.83
C LYS A 116 -11.00 10.37 7.18
N LEU A 117 -9.78 10.46 7.69
CA LEU A 117 -9.37 9.85 8.95
C LEU A 117 -9.70 10.76 10.13
N ASP A 118 -9.88 10.14 11.30
CA ASP A 118 -10.00 10.89 12.55
C ASP A 118 -8.71 11.70 12.83
N VAL A 119 -8.85 12.73 13.66
CA VAL A 119 -7.75 13.64 13.97
C VAL A 119 -6.62 12.93 14.72
N ALA A 120 -6.94 11.99 15.63
CA ALA A 120 -5.93 11.31 16.43
C ALA A 120 -5.01 10.43 15.58
N SER A 121 -5.58 9.65 14.64
CA SER A 121 -4.80 8.86 13.67
C SER A 121 -3.86 9.74 12.83
N ARG A 122 -4.35 10.90 12.37
CA ARG A 122 -3.55 11.87 11.62
C ARG A 122 -2.44 12.49 12.47
N GLU A 123 -2.70 12.83 13.72
CA GLU A 123 -1.69 13.36 14.64
C GLU A 123 -0.58 12.34 14.93
N ILE A 124 -0.93 11.08 15.19
CA ILE A 124 0.05 10.02 15.42
C ILE A 124 0.94 9.87 14.19
N PHE A 125 0.35 9.85 13.00
CA PHE A 125 1.08 9.77 11.75
C PHE A 125 1.98 11.00 11.53
N ALA A 126 1.48 12.22 11.76
CA ALA A 126 2.25 13.44 11.67
C ALA A 126 3.46 13.44 12.62
N LYS A 127 3.27 13.03 13.88
CA LYS A 127 4.34 12.89 14.87
C LYS A 127 5.40 11.89 14.43
N ARG A 128 4.97 10.75 13.87
CA ARG A 128 5.91 9.73 13.37
C ARG A 128 6.76 10.27 12.22
N LEU A 129 6.18 11.00 11.28
CA LEU A 129 6.90 11.60 10.15
C LEU A 129 7.86 12.70 10.61
N ALA A 130 7.44 13.53 11.56
CA ALA A 130 8.28 14.60 12.12
C ALA A 130 9.55 14.06 12.80
N ARG A 131 9.46 12.91 13.48
CA ARG A 131 10.63 12.23 14.07
C ARG A 131 11.70 11.83 13.06
N ASP A 132 11.31 11.56 11.81
CA ASP A 132 12.25 11.26 10.70
C ASP A 132 12.67 12.52 9.94
N GLY A 133 12.27 13.71 10.41
CA GLY A 133 12.52 14.98 9.72
C GLY A 133 11.73 15.14 8.41
N VAL A 134 10.69 14.31 8.19
CA VAL A 134 9.86 14.38 6.98
C VAL A 134 8.91 15.56 7.08
N ARG A 135 9.15 16.58 6.27
CA ARG A 135 8.34 17.81 6.22
C ARG A 135 7.20 17.67 5.22
N VAL A 136 6.04 17.26 5.71
CA VAL A 136 4.79 17.21 4.92
C VAL A 136 3.63 17.81 5.70
N SER A 137 2.69 18.44 4.99
CA SER A 137 1.46 18.94 5.58
C SER A 137 0.43 17.81 5.66
N ILE A 138 0.11 17.36 6.88
CA ILE A 138 -1.00 16.43 7.10
C ILE A 138 -2.28 17.27 7.20
N PRO A 139 -3.32 17.00 6.37
CA PRO A 139 -4.54 17.80 6.39
C PRO A 139 -5.17 17.88 7.77
N GLY A 140 -5.52 19.09 8.21
CA GLY A 140 -6.20 19.32 9.50
C GLY A 140 -5.32 19.14 10.74
N ILE A 141 -4.00 18.95 10.59
CA ILE A 141 -3.04 18.98 11.70
C ILE A 141 -2.23 20.27 11.59
N GLU A 142 -2.27 21.08 12.63
CA GLU A 142 -1.39 22.25 12.73
C GLU A 142 0.07 21.77 12.83
N GLN A 143 0.93 22.27 11.95
CA GLN A 143 2.36 22.01 12.02
C GLN A 143 2.95 22.83 13.16
N ASP A 144 2.79 22.33 14.39
CA ASP A 144 3.44 22.94 15.55
C ASP A 144 4.95 22.66 15.46
N GLU A 145 5.78 23.72 15.45
CA GLU A 145 7.25 23.63 15.45
C GLU A 145 7.78 22.77 16.63
N ARG A 146 6.95 22.54 17.66
CA ARG A 146 7.25 21.63 18.78
C ARG A 146 7.44 20.16 18.38
N TYR A 147 6.95 19.73 17.21
CA TYR A 147 7.21 18.38 16.69
C TYR A 147 8.61 18.22 16.06
N LEU A 148 9.35 19.31 15.89
CA LEU A 148 10.65 19.36 15.24
C LEU A 148 11.83 19.44 16.23
N ARG A 149 11.58 19.35 17.55
CA ARG A 149 12.60 19.41 18.61
C ARG A 149 12.82 18.07 19.28
#